data_AF-A0A4Q9FIR5-F1
#
_entry.id   AF-A0A4Q9FIR5-F1
#
_cell.length_a   1.000
_cell.length_b   1.000
_cell.length_c   1.000
_cell.angle_alpha   90.00
_cell.angle_beta   90.00
_cell.angle_gamma   90.00
#
_symmetry.space_group_name_H-M   'P 1'
#
loop_
_entity.id
_entity.type
_entity.pdbx_description
1 polymer ?
#
loop_
_entity_poly.entity_id
_entity_poly.type
_entity_poly.pdbx_seq_one_letter_code
_entity_poly.pdbx_strand_id
1 'polypeptide(L)'
;MKRKEFIKTCGFACLGTTIFSSLLQGCVSTKSISVKINGEDLIVPLSNFEKDGKTLKYLVVNNSQLQYPIYVFRFSENHFTALY
;
A
#
# COMPACT_ATOMS: atom_id res chain seq x y z
N MET A 1 30.73 29.88 -20.28
CA MET A 1 30.45 28.58 -19.61
C MET A 1 31.44 27.52 -20.08
N LYS A 2 32.01 26.73 -19.16
CA LYS A 2 32.93 25.63 -19.53
C LYS A 2 32.14 24.38 -19.92
N ARG A 3 32.09 24.09 -21.22
CA ARG A 3 31.29 22.99 -21.82
C ARG A 3 31.49 21.63 -21.14
N LYS A 4 32.74 21.31 -20.75
CA LYS A 4 33.06 20.05 -20.06
C LYS A 4 32.49 19.96 -18.64
N GLU A 5 32.33 21.09 -17.97
CA GLU A 5 31.84 21.18 -16.60
C GLU A 5 30.32 20.99 -16.59
N PHE A 6 29.63 21.64 -17.53
CA PHE A 6 28.19 21.47 -17.75
C PHE A 6 27.78 20.02 -18.03
N ILE A 7 28.50 19.32 -18.93
CA ILE A 7 28.21 17.91 -19.28
C ILE A 7 28.40 17.01 -18.06
N LYS A 8 29.44 17.24 -17.24
CA LYS A 8 29.66 16.49 -16.01
C LYS A 8 28.54 16.71 -15.00
N THR A 9 28.14 17.97 -14.78
CA THR A 9 27.05 18.30 -13.85
C THR A 9 25.71 17.68 -14.26
N CYS A 10 25.34 17.75 -15.53
CA CYS A 10 24.13 17.11 -16.04
C CYS A 10 24.18 15.58 -15.93
N GLY A 11 25.33 14.97 -16.23
CA GLY A 11 25.53 13.53 -16.09
C GLY A 11 25.37 13.03 -14.65
N PHE A 12 25.94 13.76 -13.68
CA PHE A 12 25.77 13.43 -12.26
C PHE A 12 24.32 13.64 -11.78
N ALA A 13 23.61 14.63 -12.31
CA ALA A 13 22.20 14.86 -11.96
C ALA A 13 21.27 13.74 -12.48
N CYS A 14 21.45 13.28 -13.73
CA CYS A 14 20.62 12.21 -14.31
C CYS A 14 20.89 10.83 -13.68
N LEU A 15 22.15 10.56 -13.28
CA LEU A 15 22.50 9.33 -12.57
C LEU A 15 22.12 9.38 -11.08
N GLY A 16 22.18 10.56 -10.45
CA GLY A 16 21.77 10.72 -9.06
C GLY A 16 20.27 10.54 -8.87
N THR A 17 19.45 11.06 -9.79
CA THR A 17 17.97 11.00 -9.68
C THR A 17 17.39 9.59 -9.87
N THR A 18 18.03 8.73 -10.65
CA THR A 18 17.59 7.34 -10.85
C THR A 18 17.82 6.45 -9.62
N ILE A 19 18.76 6.81 -8.74
CA ILE A 19 19.03 6.05 -7.50
C ILE A 19 17.99 6.37 -6.41
N PHE A 20 17.42 7.58 -6.39
CA PHE A 20 16.45 7.98 -5.37
C PHE A 20 15.05 7.40 -5.56
N SER A 21 14.67 7.00 -6.79
CA SER A 21 13.33 6.47 -7.06
C SER A 21 13.09 5.07 -6.46
N SER A 22 14.13 4.25 -6.32
CA SER A 22 14.04 2.91 -5.70
C SER A 22 13.92 2.97 -4.17
N LEU A 23 14.42 4.03 -3.53
CA LEU A 23 14.27 4.28 -2.10
C LEU A 23 12.86 4.72 -1.69
N LEU A 24 12.07 5.25 -2.64
CA LEU A 24 10.68 5.69 -2.39
C LEU A 24 9.64 4.57 -2.40
N GLN A 25 10.04 3.30 -2.51
CA GLN A 25 9.14 2.14 -2.44
C GLN A 25 8.39 2.01 -1.10
N GLY A 26 8.66 2.86 -0.10
CA GLY A 26 7.88 2.91 1.14
C GLY A 26 6.38 3.19 0.94
N CYS A 27 5.96 3.75 -0.21
CA CYS A 27 4.55 3.94 -0.57
C CYS A 27 3.93 2.70 -1.21
N VAL A 28 4.12 1.50 -0.64
CA VAL A 28 3.33 0.34 -1.07
C VAL A 28 1.87 0.61 -0.74
N SER A 29 1.07 0.80 -1.79
CA SER A 29 -0.39 0.98 -1.69
C SER A 29 -1.01 -0.23 -1.00
N THR A 30 -1.38 -0.03 0.27
CA THR A 30 -2.17 -0.96 1.05
C THR A 30 -3.51 -1.19 0.36
N LYS A 31 -3.90 -2.45 0.20
CA LYS A 31 -5.18 -2.79 -0.42
C LYS A 31 -6.32 -2.29 0.47
N SER A 32 -7.17 -1.45 -0.11
CA SER A 32 -8.38 -0.96 0.53
C SER A 32 -9.60 -1.46 -0.22
N ILE A 33 -10.61 -1.89 0.53
CA ILE A 33 -11.86 -2.43 0.00
C ILE A 33 -13.04 -1.70 0.62
N SER A 34 -14.11 -1.52 -0.14
CA SER A 34 -15.37 -1.00 0.40
C SER A 34 -16.36 -2.15 0.57
N VAL A 35 -16.87 -2.32 1.79
CA VAL A 35 -17.76 -3.43 2.17
C VAL A 35 -19.02 -2.85 2.81
N LYS A 36 -20.17 -3.47 2.57
CA LYS A 36 -21.43 -3.11 3.24
C LYS A 36 -21.53 -3.79 4.61
N ILE A 37 -22.15 -3.12 5.58
CA ILE A 37 -22.51 -3.73 6.86
C ILE A 37 -23.86 -4.44 6.66
N ASN A 38 -23.93 -5.70 7.06
CA ASN A 38 -25.16 -6.48 7.08
C ASN A 38 -25.55 -6.72 8.55
N GLY A 39 -26.51 -5.93 9.05
CA GLY A 39 -26.87 -5.95 10.47
C GLY A 39 -25.75 -5.35 11.32
N GLU A 40 -25.12 -6.17 12.15
CA GLU A 40 -23.97 -5.79 12.99
C GLU A 40 -22.64 -6.34 12.44
N ASP A 41 -22.70 -7.11 11.34
CA ASP A 41 -21.55 -7.81 10.80
C ASP A 41 -20.96 -7.09 9.57
N LEU A 42 -19.63 -7.12 9.51
CA LEU A 42 -18.86 -6.72 8.34
C LEU A 42 -18.27 -7.97 7.67
N ILE A 43 -18.64 -8.21 6.41
CA ILE A 43 -18.27 -9.44 5.69
C ILE A 43 -17.09 -9.19 4.73
N VAL A 44 -15.90 -9.66 5.08
CA VAL A 44 -14.70 -9.55 4.23
C VAL A 44 -14.40 -10.89 3.55
N PRO A 45 -14.39 -10.97 2.19
CA PRO A 45 -13.95 -12.17 1.48
C PRO A 45 -12.47 -12.47 1.71
N LEU A 46 -12.11 -13.74 1.94
CA LEU A 46 -10.71 -14.15 2.13
C LEU A 46 -9.84 -13.89 0.89
N SER A 47 -10.42 -13.98 -0.31
CA SER A 47 -9.76 -13.63 -1.58
C SER A 47 -9.29 -12.17 -1.62
N ASN A 48 -9.86 -11.30 -0.78
CA ASN A 48 -9.41 -9.91 -0.71
C ASN A 48 -8.03 -9.78 -0.06
N PHE A 49 -7.55 -10.80 0.67
CA PHE A 49 -6.17 -10.84 1.16
C PHE A 49 -5.16 -11.27 0.09
N GLU A 50 -5.55 -11.50 -1.15
CA GLU A 50 -4.61 -11.80 -2.24
C GLU A 50 -4.41 -10.59 -3.15
N LYS A 51 -3.15 -10.27 -3.46
CA LYS A 51 -2.77 -9.21 -4.40
C LYS A 51 -1.52 -9.64 -5.16
N ASP A 52 -1.60 -9.68 -6.49
CA ASP A 52 -0.46 -10.02 -7.37
C ASP A 52 0.22 -11.35 -7.00
N GLY A 53 -0.58 -12.37 -6.63
CA GLY A 53 -0.09 -13.68 -6.19
C GLY A 53 0.55 -13.70 -4.80
N LYS A 54 0.48 -12.60 -4.05
CA LYS A 54 0.99 -12.49 -2.67
C LYS A 54 -0.16 -12.34 -1.68
N THR A 55 -0.05 -13.05 -0.57
CA THR A 55 -0.94 -12.89 0.59
C THR A 55 -0.58 -11.62 1.35
N LEU A 56 -1.57 -10.77 1.55
CA LEU A 56 -1.50 -9.55 2.34
C LEU A 56 -1.60 -9.88 3.83
N LYS A 57 -0.77 -9.20 4.64
CA LYS A 57 -0.82 -9.29 6.10
C LYS A 57 -1.95 -8.47 6.71
N TYR A 58 -2.43 -7.46 5.99
CA TYR A 58 -3.53 -6.62 6.43
C TYR A 58 -4.19 -5.95 5.23
N LEU A 59 -5.43 -5.51 5.43
CA LEU A 59 -6.17 -4.68 4.49
C LEU A 59 -6.97 -3.62 5.23
N VAL A 60 -7.37 -2.57 4.52
CA VAL A 60 -8.18 -1.48 5.06
C VAL A 60 -9.61 -1.63 4.54
N VAL A 61 -10.56 -1.76 5.45
CA VAL A 61 -11.98 -1.84 5.12
C VAL A 61 -12.62 -0.49 5.30
N ASN A 62 -13.18 0.03 4.22
CA ASN A 62 -14.04 1.19 4.22
C ASN A 62 -15.50 0.78 4.20
N ASN A 63 -16.34 1.57 4.86
CA ASN A 63 -17.79 1.47 4.80
C ASN A 63 -18.38 2.88 4.88
N SER A 64 -19.40 3.17 4.08
CA SER A 64 -20.00 4.51 4.01
C SER A 64 -20.77 4.93 5.26
N GLN A 65 -21.13 3.99 6.14
CA GLN A 65 -21.84 4.22 7.40
C GLN A 65 -20.87 4.42 8.58
N LEU A 66 -19.59 4.07 8.42
CA LEU A 66 -18.56 4.25 9.44
C LEU A 66 -17.81 5.57 9.22
N GLN A 67 -17.49 6.27 10.31
CA GLN A 67 -16.69 7.50 10.25
C GLN A 67 -15.21 7.23 9.95
N TYR A 68 -14.73 6.04 10.34
CA TYR A 68 -13.33 5.64 10.20
C TYR A 68 -13.23 4.26 9.54
N PRO A 69 -12.17 4.01 8.76
CA PRO A 69 -11.89 2.69 8.24
C PRO A 69 -11.49 1.72 9.36
N ILE A 70 -11.73 0.44 9.13
CA ILE A 70 -11.30 -0.65 10.02
C ILE A 70 -10.10 -1.34 9.39
N TYR A 71 -9.02 -1.51 10.17
CA TYR A 71 -7.87 -2.30 9.75
C TYR A 71 -8.09 -3.76 10.10
N VAL A 72 -8.01 -4.66 9.13
CA VAL A 72 -8.12 -6.11 9.37
C VAL A 72 -6.76 -6.74 9.12
N PHE A 73 -6.18 -7.28 10.19
CA PHE A 73 -4.91 -8.00 10.18
C PHE A 73 -5.15 -9.51 10.03
N ARG A 74 -4.30 -10.15 9.23
CA ARG A 74 -4.21 -11.59 9.06
C ARG A 74 -2.90 -12.08 9.70
N PHE A 75 -3.03 -12.83 10.79
CA PHE A 75 -1.88 -13.43 11.48
C PHE A 75 -1.59 -14.86 11.01
N SER A 76 -2.62 -15.61 10.62
CA SER A 76 -2.48 -16.95 10.02
C SER A 76 -3.64 -17.22 9.03
N GLU A 77 -3.84 -18.45 8.58
CA GLU A 77 -4.97 -18.79 7.70
C GLU A 77 -6.33 -18.60 8.36
N ASN A 78 -6.43 -18.87 9.66
CA ASN A 78 -7.68 -18.83 10.41
C ASN A 78 -7.66 -17.82 11.56
N HIS A 79 -6.61 -17.02 11.68
CA HIS A 79 -6.47 -16.02 12.75
C HIS A 79 -6.40 -14.62 12.18
N PHE A 80 -7.44 -13.84 12.50
CA PHE A 80 -7.61 -12.46 12.05
C PHE A 80 -7.98 -11.57 13.23
N THR A 81 -7.63 -10.29 13.15
CA THR A 81 -7.98 -9.29 14.16
C THR A 81 -8.30 -7.97 13.49
N ALA A 82 -9.32 -7.29 14.00
CA ALA A 82 -9.66 -5.95 13.56
C ALA A 82 -9.17 -4.91 14.57
N LEU A 83 -8.68 -3.77 14.07
CA LEU A 83 -8.44 -2.56 14.83
C LEU A 83 -9.41 -1.48 14.33
N TYR A 84 -10.16 -0.90 15.26
CA TYR A 84 -11.23 0.06 15.03
C TYR A 84 -11.01 1.35 15.82
#